data_AF-A0AAE9A658-F1
#
_entry.id   AF-A0AAE9A658-F1
#
_cell.length_a   1.000
_cell.length_b   1.000
_cell.length_c   1.000
_cell.angle_alpha   90.00
_cell.angle_beta   90.00
_cell.angle_gamma   90.00
#
_symmetry.space_group_name_H-M   'P 1'
#
loop_
_entity.id
_entity.type
_entity.pdbx_description
1 polymer ?
#
loop_
_entity_poly.entity_id
_entity_poly.type
_entity_poly.pdbx_seq_one_letter_code
_entity_poly.pdbx_strand_id
1 'polypeptide(L)'
;MNIPFEITPQSLVISPNNPLQVQLKNNSGKKQDVYVTVDSLIFRILSPTGVGKNSSQIESSLWRDQTLYFQIGLLDETTLNLPIDNGDYIYCKSLEGDLSVMYGPELYAEKNANSVYEMIDFWNHYEVQQVDPVKKYFPLALEHETKAIKKRKIEHEKYRKEHAKEIEEWNAEQERLRQYKREKEQREKREKEDKEKEKMKEDKEKMKKKRRKCILM
;
A
#
# COMPACT_ATOMS: atom_id res chain seq x y z
N MET A 1 8.71 8.38 -8.53
CA MET A 1 7.43 9.05 -8.23
C MET A 1 7.41 9.35 -6.75
N ASN A 2 7.38 10.64 -6.38
CA ASN A 2 7.25 11.05 -4.98
C ASN A 2 5.85 10.74 -4.49
N ILE A 3 5.75 10.17 -3.30
CA ILE A 3 4.48 9.95 -2.61
C ILE A 3 3.89 11.35 -2.36
N PRO A 4 2.60 11.60 -2.63
CA PRO A 4 1.95 12.88 -2.33
C PRO A 4 1.75 13.13 -0.83
N PHE A 5 2.37 12.31 0.02
CA PHE A 5 2.24 12.33 1.45
C PHE A 5 3.60 12.31 2.12
N GLU A 6 3.66 12.99 3.25
CA GLU A 6 4.78 12.94 4.18
C GLU A 6 4.32 12.25 5.46
N ILE A 7 5.10 11.26 5.89
CA ILE A 7 4.85 10.51 7.12
C ILE A 7 5.91 10.87 8.15
N THR A 8 5.46 11.21 9.35
CA THR A 8 6.33 11.49 10.50
C THR A 8 5.91 10.62 11.68
N PRO A 9 6.84 9.91 12.35
CA PRO A 9 8.25 9.80 12.01
C PRO A 9 8.50 8.93 10.76
N GLN A 10 9.66 9.08 10.13
CA GLN A 10 10.05 8.26 8.97
C GLN A 10 10.32 6.79 9.35
N SER A 11 10.80 6.57 10.58
CA SER A 11 11.01 5.22 11.14
C SER A 11 9.89 4.91 12.12
N LEU A 12 9.11 3.88 11.82
CA LEU A 12 7.94 3.50 12.60
C LEU A 12 8.32 2.43 13.64
N VAL A 13 9.06 2.87 14.65
CA VAL A 13 9.45 2.03 15.80
C VAL A 13 8.47 2.27 16.95
N ILE A 14 7.82 1.21 17.41
CA ILE A 14 6.77 1.28 18.44
C ILE A 14 7.31 0.69 19.73
N SER A 15 7.13 1.42 20.82
CA SER A 15 7.46 0.94 22.16
C SER A 15 6.27 0.14 22.73
N PRO A 16 6.50 -1.02 23.39
CA PRO A 16 5.42 -1.75 24.06
C PRO A 16 4.63 -0.92 25.08
N ASN A 17 5.28 0.07 25.69
CA ASN A 17 4.71 0.85 26.78
C ASN A 17 4.09 2.18 26.31
N ASN A 18 4.48 2.66 25.12
CA ASN A 18 4.09 3.97 24.63
C ASN A 18 3.63 3.86 23.17
N PRO A 19 2.37 4.22 22.87
CA PRO A 19 1.90 4.30 21.50
C PRO A 19 2.74 5.29 20.67
N LEU A 20 3.01 4.92 19.42
CA LEU A 20 3.67 5.78 18.46
C LEU A 20 2.65 6.77 17.88
N GLN A 21 2.90 8.07 18.04
CA GLN A 21 2.12 9.09 17.33
C GLN A 21 2.63 9.23 15.90
N VAL A 22 1.72 9.13 14.94
CA VAL A 22 2.02 9.21 13.51
C VAL A 22 1.24 10.38 12.89
N GLN A 23 1.93 11.10 12.02
CA GLN A 23 1.38 12.19 11.23
C GLN A 23 1.46 11.81 9.76
N LEU A 24 0.34 11.90 9.05
CA LEU A 24 0.26 11.74 7.60
C LEU A 24 -0.22 13.06 6.99
N LYS A 25 0.69 13.80 6.35
CA LYS A 25 0.37 15.10 5.73
C LYS A 25 0.19 14.95 4.23
N ASN A 26 -0.91 15.49 3.70
CA ASN A 26 -1.14 15.59 2.26
C ASN A 26 -0.36 16.77 1.68
N ASN A 27 0.76 16.48 1.04
CA ASN A 27 1.59 17.46 0.33
C ASN A 27 1.21 17.55 -1.16
N SER A 28 0.10 16.93 -1.57
CA SER A 28 -0.40 17.02 -2.93
C SER A 28 -1.13 18.34 -3.16
N GLY A 29 -1.12 18.82 -4.40
CA GLY A 29 -1.86 20.02 -4.79
C GLY A 29 -3.39 19.86 -4.81
N LYS A 30 -3.93 18.71 -4.41
CA LYS A 30 -5.37 18.40 -4.47
C LYS A 30 -5.87 17.62 -3.26
N LYS A 31 -7.19 17.54 -3.11
CA LYS A 31 -7.83 16.64 -2.14
C LYS A 31 -7.53 15.19 -2.50
N GLN A 32 -7.25 14.36 -1.50
CA GLN A 32 -7.00 12.94 -1.65
C GLN A 32 -7.80 12.17 -0.61
N ASP A 33 -8.40 11.07 -1.03
CA ASP A 33 -8.99 10.11 -0.10
C ASP A 33 -7.91 9.10 0.28
N VAL A 34 -7.85 8.77 1.57
CA VAL A 34 -6.80 7.93 2.15
C VAL A 34 -7.37 6.85 3.05
N TYR A 35 -6.83 5.65 2.89
CA TYR A 35 -7.02 4.52 3.78
C TYR A 35 -5.66 4.20 4.42
N VAL A 36 -5.57 4.37 5.73
CA VAL A 36 -4.38 4.06 6.52
C VAL A 36 -4.64 2.76 7.25
N THR A 37 -3.89 1.70 6.95
CA THR A 37 -4.13 0.36 7.51
C THR A 37 -2.87 -0.13 8.21
N VAL A 38 -3.00 -0.59 9.45
CA VAL A 38 -1.99 -1.43 10.11
C VAL A 38 -2.45 -2.87 9.97
N ASP A 39 -1.64 -3.70 9.31
CA ASP A 39 -1.81 -5.17 9.24
C ASP A 39 -0.67 -5.80 10.03
N SER A 40 -0.98 -6.36 11.20
CA SER A 40 0.00 -6.78 12.20
C SER A 40 -0.59 -7.77 13.20
N LEU A 41 0.25 -8.70 13.70
CA LEU A 41 -0.14 -9.62 14.77
C LEU A 41 0.11 -9.07 16.17
N ILE A 42 0.72 -7.88 16.29
CA ILE A 42 1.05 -7.28 17.59
C ILE A 42 0.71 -5.79 17.69
N PHE A 43 0.48 -5.09 16.58
CA PHE A 43 0.16 -3.67 16.58
C PHE A 43 -1.25 -3.39 16.05
N ARG A 44 -1.83 -2.29 16.50
CA ARG A 44 -3.07 -1.73 15.94
C ARG A 44 -3.06 -0.21 15.98
N ILE A 45 -3.84 0.40 15.10
CA ILE A 45 -4.25 1.79 15.24
C ILE A 45 -5.13 1.91 16.49
N LEU A 46 -4.87 2.94 17.30
CA LEU A 46 -5.73 3.32 18.41
C LEU A 46 -6.91 4.13 17.86
N SER A 47 -8.14 3.71 18.19
CA SER A 47 -9.39 4.31 17.69
C SER A 47 -9.54 4.26 16.15
N PRO A 48 -9.48 3.07 15.53
CA PRO A 48 -9.67 2.92 14.08
C PRO A 48 -11.14 3.13 13.68
N THR A 49 -11.36 3.41 12.39
CA THR A 49 -12.71 3.44 11.78
C THR A 49 -13.14 2.06 11.28
N GLY A 50 -12.20 1.16 11.03
CA GLY A 50 -12.42 -0.23 10.61
C GLY A 50 -11.53 -1.21 11.35
N VAL A 51 -12.07 -2.38 11.71
CA VAL A 51 -11.32 -3.43 12.41
C VAL A 51 -11.54 -4.76 11.70
N GLY A 52 -10.43 -5.35 11.26
CA GLY A 52 -10.37 -6.70 10.74
C GLY A 52 -9.72 -7.63 11.76
N LYS A 53 -9.50 -8.89 11.37
CA LYS A 53 -8.92 -9.91 12.24
C LYS A 53 -7.52 -9.54 12.75
N ASN A 54 -6.62 -9.19 11.83
CA ASN A 54 -5.24 -8.80 12.10
C ASN A 54 -4.96 -7.35 11.67
N SER A 55 -6.01 -6.59 11.35
CA SER A 55 -5.89 -5.30 10.70
C SER A 55 -6.76 -4.24 11.37
N SER A 56 -6.28 -3.01 11.32
CA SER A 56 -7.02 -1.83 11.80
C SER A 56 -6.82 -0.70 10.81
N GLN A 57 -7.88 0.05 10.54
CA GLN A 57 -7.90 1.02 9.44
C GLN A 57 -8.49 2.36 9.87
N ILE A 58 -7.93 3.45 9.35
CA ILE A 58 -8.52 4.79 9.36
C ILE A 58 -8.83 5.19 7.93
N GLU A 59 -10.04 5.70 7.74
CA GLU A 59 -10.49 6.33 6.51
C GLU A 59 -10.51 7.85 6.69
N SER A 60 -9.94 8.59 5.74
CA SER A 60 -9.98 10.05 5.78
C SER A 60 -9.92 10.68 4.39
N SER A 61 -10.56 11.84 4.24
CA SER A 61 -10.36 12.74 3.11
C SER A 61 -9.45 13.88 3.55
N LEU A 62 -8.26 13.99 2.96
CA LEU A 62 -7.31 15.05 3.28
C LEU A 62 -7.28 16.12 2.19
N TRP A 63 -7.60 17.35 2.56
CA TRP A 63 -7.34 18.52 1.73
C TRP A 63 -5.84 18.79 1.61
N ARG A 64 -5.48 19.67 0.66
CA ARG A 64 -4.09 20.14 0.51
C ARG A 64 -3.57 20.67 1.85
N ASP A 65 -2.34 20.29 2.18
CA ASP A 65 -1.61 20.68 3.40
C ASP A 65 -2.26 20.23 4.73
N GLN A 66 -3.34 19.43 4.67
CA GLN A 66 -3.97 18.85 5.85
C GLN A 66 -3.17 17.66 6.38
N THR A 67 -3.17 17.49 7.70
CA THR A 67 -2.50 16.40 8.40
C THR A 67 -3.51 15.54 9.14
N LEU A 68 -3.43 14.23 8.92
CA LEU A 68 -4.08 13.21 9.75
C LEU A 68 -3.15 12.83 10.89
N TYR A 69 -3.68 12.85 12.11
CA TYR A 69 -2.98 12.42 13.31
C TYR A 69 -3.63 11.13 13.81
N PHE A 70 -2.80 10.14 14.12
CA PHE A 70 -3.27 8.88 14.70
C PHE A 70 -2.16 8.26 15.56
N GLN A 71 -2.52 7.24 16.31
CA GLN A 71 -1.58 6.51 17.15
C GLN A 71 -1.58 5.03 16.78
N ILE A 72 -0.40 4.41 16.81
CA ILE A 72 -0.24 2.97 16.69
C ILE A 72 0.26 2.45 18.03
N GLY A 73 -0.46 1.49 18.61
CA GLY A 73 -0.10 0.88 19.88
C GLY A 73 -0.02 -0.64 19.78
N LEU A 74 0.43 -1.26 20.87
CA LEU A 74 0.38 -2.71 21.02
C LEU A 74 -1.08 -3.19 21.12
N LEU A 75 -1.36 -4.38 20.62
CA LEU A 75 -2.56 -5.11 20.98
C LEU A 75 -2.61 -5.30 22.50
N ASP A 76 -3.82 -5.29 23.06
CA ASP A 76 -4.00 -5.60 24.47
C ASP A 76 -3.58 -7.04 24.79
N GLU A 77 -3.22 -7.29 26.05
CA GLU A 77 -2.73 -8.61 26.48
C GLU A 77 -3.75 -9.72 26.22
N THR A 78 -5.05 -9.42 26.23
CA THR A 78 -6.08 -10.45 25.97
C THR A 78 -5.99 -10.93 24.53
N THR A 79 -5.85 -10.01 23.57
CA THR A 79 -5.72 -10.33 22.15
C THR A 79 -4.38 -11.00 21.84
N LEU A 80 -3.28 -10.53 22.45
CA LEU A 80 -1.95 -11.14 22.27
C LEU A 80 -1.87 -12.59 22.77
N ASN A 81 -2.73 -12.98 23.71
CA ASN A 81 -2.76 -14.32 24.26
C ASN A 81 -3.71 -15.28 23.53
N LEU A 82 -4.56 -14.78 22.62
CA LEU A 82 -5.36 -15.63 21.74
C LEU A 82 -4.46 -16.34 20.74
N PRO A 83 -4.74 -17.59 20.35
CA PRO A 83 -3.90 -18.29 19.39
C PRO A 83 -3.88 -17.59 18.02
N ILE A 84 -2.79 -17.76 17.27
CA ILE A 84 -2.77 -17.41 15.84
C ILE A 84 -3.70 -18.39 15.13
N ASP A 85 -4.80 -17.88 14.60
CA ASP A 85 -5.82 -18.71 13.96
C ASP A 85 -5.40 -19.12 12.54
N ASN A 86 -5.55 -20.40 12.22
CA ASN A 86 -5.17 -21.05 10.96
C ASN A 86 -6.17 -20.83 9.82
N GLY A 87 -6.97 -19.76 9.88
CA GLY A 87 -7.94 -19.44 8.83
C GLY A 87 -7.28 -19.19 7.46
N ASP A 88 -8.10 -19.21 6.40
CA ASP A 88 -7.71 -19.23 4.98
C ASP A 88 -6.81 -18.06 4.51
N TYR A 89 -6.59 -17.06 5.35
CA TYR A 89 -5.69 -15.94 5.08
C TYR A 89 -4.33 -16.20 5.70
N ILE A 90 -3.45 -16.83 4.91
CA ILE A 90 -2.04 -16.97 5.22
C ILE A 90 -1.40 -15.59 5.06
N TYR A 91 -1.34 -14.80 6.12
CA TYR A 91 -0.47 -13.62 6.07
C TYR A 91 0.03 -13.14 7.43
N CYS A 92 1.36 -13.23 7.57
CA CYS A 92 2.22 -12.17 8.10
C CYS A 92 3.66 -12.48 7.67
N LYS A 93 4.26 -11.62 6.81
CA LYS A 93 5.68 -11.74 6.46
C LYS A 93 6.58 -11.59 7.69
N SER A 94 6.13 -10.79 8.65
CA SER A 94 6.71 -10.57 9.96
C SER A 94 5.60 -10.43 10.98
N LEU A 95 5.90 -10.70 12.25
CA LEU A 95 4.96 -10.53 13.34
C LEU A 95 4.52 -9.06 13.48
N GLU A 96 5.48 -8.16 13.31
CA GLU A 96 5.33 -6.71 13.39
C GLU A 96 4.44 -6.16 12.27
N GLY A 97 4.46 -6.79 11.10
CA GLY A 97 3.65 -6.38 9.94
C GLY A 97 4.05 -5.01 9.37
N ASP A 98 3.10 -4.34 8.73
CA ASP A 98 3.31 -3.07 8.06
C ASP A 98 2.15 -2.08 8.25
N LEU A 99 2.50 -0.80 8.20
CA LEU A 99 1.57 0.28 7.94
C LEU A 99 1.45 0.44 6.43
N SER A 100 0.24 0.50 5.91
CA SER A 100 0.00 0.84 4.52
C SER A 100 -0.88 2.08 4.37
N VAL A 101 -0.56 2.88 3.36
CA VAL A 101 -1.35 4.04 2.95
C VAL A 101 -1.80 3.79 1.53
N MET A 102 -3.10 3.61 1.35
CA MET A 102 -3.75 3.57 0.05
C MET A 102 -4.41 4.93 -0.20
N TYR A 103 -4.22 5.46 -1.40
CA TYR A 103 -4.76 6.77 -1.76
C TYR A 103 -5.12 6.90 -3.23
N GLY A 104 -6.08 7.78 -3.50
CA GLY A 104 -6.57 8.09 -4.84
C GLY A 104 -7.73 9.10 -4.76
N PRO A 105 -8.12 9.70 -5.90
CA PRO A 105 -9.39 10.42 -5.97
C PRO A 105 -10.56 9.42 -5.86
N GLU A 106 -11.58 9.79 -5.09
CA GLU A 106 -12.89 9.12 -5.06
C GLU A 106 -12.84 7.64 -4.63
N LEU A 107 -11.93 7.28 -3.72
CA LEU A 107 -11.86 5.91 -3.18
C LEU A 107 -13.10 5.51 -2.36
N TYR A 108 -14.04 6.42 -2.09
CA TYR A 108 -15.21 6.20 -1.24
C TYR A 108 -16.36 5.46 -1.95
N ALA A 109 -16.06 4.25 -2.41
CA ALA A 109 -16.94 3.41 -3.20
C ALA A 109 -18.28 3.08 -2.52
N GLU A 110 -18.27 2.62 -1.27
CA GLU A 110 -19.48 2.23 -0.54
C GLU A 110 -19.09 2.04 0.93
N LYS A 111 -19.67 2.83 1.85
CA LYS A 111 -19.31 2.80 3.27
C LYS A 111 -20.05 1.67 3.99
N ASN A 112 -19.35 0.58 4.26
CA ASN A 112 -19.67 -0.29 5.39
C ASN A 112 -18.86 0.19 6.57
N ALA A 113 -19.54 0.85 7.51
CA ALA A 113 -18.92 1.19 8.78
C ALA A 113 -18.38 -0.09 9.43
N ASN A 114 -17.14 -0.05 9.91
CA ASN A 114 -16.43 -1.13 10.62
C ASN A 114 -15.72 -2.20 9.76
N SER A 115 -15.72 -2.14 8.42
CA SER A 115 -14.88 -3.03 7.61
C SER A 115 -13.48 -2.48 7.38
N VAL A 116 -12.51 -3.36 7.16
CA VAL A 116 -11.19 -3.00 6.63
C VAL A 116 -11.20 -3.24 5.12
N TYR A 117 -10.94 -2.21 4.34
CA TYR A 117 -10.89 -2.29 2.89
C TYR A 117 -9.50 -2.67 2.39
N GLU A 118 -9.45 -3.66 1.51
CA GLU A 118 -8.26 -4.13 0.81
C GLU A 118 -8.24 -3.67 -0.66
N MET A 119 -7.11 -3.82 -1.35
CA MET A 119 -7.02 -3.41 -2.76
C MET A 119 -8.06 -4.11 -3.64
N ILE A 120 -8.41 -5.36 -3.33
CA ILE A 120 -9.38 -6.14 -4.11
C ILE A 120 -10.78 -5.55 -4.05
N ASP A 121 -11.15 -4.90 -2.95
CA ASP A 121 -12.46 -4.24 -2.79
C ASP A 121 -12.62 -3.07 -3.77
N PHE A 122 -11.51 -2.45 -4.16
CA PHE A 122 -11.49 -1.35 -5.13
C PHE A 122 -11.37 -1.82 -6.58
N TRP A 123 -11.08 -3.10 -6.86
CA TRP A 123 -10.98 -3.60 -8.23
C TRP A 123 -12.34 -3.57 -8.95
N ASN A 124 -13.43 -3.83 -8.22
CA ASN A 124 -14.78 -3.65 -8.75
C ASN A 124 -15.10 -2.18 -9.07
N HIS A 125 -14.43 -1.22 -8.41
CA HIS A 125 -14.57 0.22 -8.67
C HIS A 125 -13.65 0.72 -9.79
N TYR A 126 -12.50 0.05 -10.01
CA TYR A 126 -11.54 0.39 -11.06
C TYR A 126 -12.13 0.25 -12.48
N GLU A 127 -12.93 -0.79 -12.71
CA GLU A 127 -13.61 -1.01 -14.01
C GLU A 127 -14.54 0.15 -14.39
N VAL A 128 -15.04 0.92 -13.41
CA VAL A 128 -15.98 2.03 -13.60
C VAL A 128 -15.29 3.38 -13.68
N GLN A 129 -14.29 3.66 -12.83
CA GLN A 129 -13.70 5.00 -12.70
C GLN A 129 -12.34 5.21 -13.39
N GLN A 130 -11.64 4.15 -13.82
CA GLN A 130 -10.29 4.22 -14.41
C GLN A 130 -9.23 4.94 -13.55
N VAL A 131 -9.43 4.99 -12.22
CA VAL A 131 -8.46 5.54 -11.27
C VAL A 131 -7.78 4.39 -10.55
N ASP A 132 -6.47 4.23 -10.72
CA ASP A 132 -5.69 3.20 -10.01
C ASP A 132 -5.32 3.70 -8.59
N PRO A 133 -5.90 3.16 -7.51
CA PRO A 133 -5.45 3.48 -6.17
C PRO A 133 -3.99 3.10 -6.00
N VAL A 134 -3.19 4.00 -5.41
CA VAL A 134 -1.80 3.70 -5.11
C VAL A 134 -1.71 3.25 -3.66
N LYS A 135 -1.18 2.04 -3.43
CA LYS A 135 -0.86 1.54 -2.09
C LYS A 135 0.65 1.60 -1.83
N LYS A 136 1.02 2.13 -0.67
CA LYS A 136 2.41 2.18 -0.16
C LYS A 136 2.50 1.50 1.18
N TYR A 137 3.63 0.86 1.45
CA TYR A 137 3.88 0.07 2.65
C TYR A 137 5.09 0.65 3.40
N PHE A 138 4.99 0.66 4.72
CA PHE A 138 5.99 1.14 5.66
C PHE A 138 6.16 0.08 6.75
N PRO A 139 7.34 -0.56 6.85
CA PRO A 139 7.54 -1.63 7.82
C PRO A 139 7.43 -1.08 9.24
N LEU A 140 6.75 -1.83 10.10
CA LEU A 140 6.70 -1.55 11.53
C LEU A 140 7.83 -2.29 12.23
N ALA A 141 8.34 -1.69 13.29
CA ALA A 141 9.36 -2.29 14.12
C ALA A 141 8.99 -2.15 15.60
N LEU A 142 9.41 -3.13 16.38
CA LEU A 142 9.29 -3.11 17.82
C LEU A 142 10.59 -2.61 18.44
N GLU A 143 10.49 -1.65 19.37
CA GLU A 143 11.67 -1.11 20.06
C GLU A 143 12.39 -2.16 20.90
N HIS A 144 11.63 -2.94 21.69
CA HIS A 144 12.15 -4.01 22.53
C HIS A 144 11.08 -5.06 22.81
N GLU A 145 11.51 -6.29 23.06
CA GLU A 145 10.60 -7.41 23.29
C GLU A 145 10.11 -7.51 24.74
N THR A 146 8.80 -7.70 24.91
CA THR A 146 8.20 -8.11 26.19
C THR A 146 8.06 -9.63 26.27
N LYS A 147 7.74 -10.16 27.46
CA LYS A 147 7.45 -11.60 27.64
C LYS A 147 6.29 -12.07 26.75
N ALA A 148 5.22 -11.27 26.66
CA ALA A 148 4.07 -11.59 25.82
C ALA A 148 4.46 -11.66 24.33
N ILE A 149 5.26 -10.70 23.86
CA ILE A 149 5.74 -10.68 22.47
C ILE A 149 6.66 -11.88 22.17
N LYS A 150 7.54 -12.25 23.11
CA LYS A 150 8.38 -13.45 22.96
C LYS A 150 7.55 -14.72 22.79
N LYS A 151 6.50 -14.88 23.60
CA LYS A 151 5.55 -16.00 23.47
C LYS A 151 4.88 -15.99 22.10
N ARG A 152 4.44 -14.81 21.64
CA ARG A 152 3.82 -14.63 20.32
C ARG A 152 4.77 -14.93 19.16
N LYS A 153 6.06 -14.58 19.27
CA LYS A 153 7.08 -14.94 18.27
C LYS A 153 7.28 -16.44 18.14
N ILE A 154 7.31 -17.17 19.27
CA ILE A 154 7.43 -18.63 19.27
C ILE A 154 6.23 -19.27 18.56
N GLU A 155 5.03 -18.77 18.86
CA GLU A 155 3.81 -19.24 18.22
C GLU A 155 3.77 -18.95 16.72
N HIS A 156 4.15 -17.73 16.32
CA HIS A 156 4.25 -17.35 14.92
C HIS A 156 5.27 -18.20 14.16
N GLU A 157 6.41 -18.51 14.77
CA GLU A 157 7.41 -19.39 14.16
C GLU A 157 6.90 -20.83 14.02
N LYS A 158 6.09 -21.31 14.98
CA LYS A 158 5.42 -22.61 14.87
C LYS A 158 4.43 -22.60 13.70
N TYR A 159 3.58 -21.58 13.62
CA TYR A 159 2.64 -21.38 12.51
C TYR A 159 3.36 -21.35 11.16
N ARG A 160 4.44 -20.57 11.01
CA ARG A 160 5.21 -20.49 9.77
C ARG A 160 5.82 -21.82 9.35
N LYS A 161 6.20 -22.68 10.29
CA LYS A 161 6.73 -24.02 9.99
C LYS A 161 5.64 -24.97 9.53
N GLU A 162 4.46 -24.91 10.16
CA GLU A 162 3.30 -25.71 9.77
C GLU A 162 2.80 -25.31 8.37
N HIS A 163 2.87 -24.02 8.04
CA HIS A 163 2.38 -23.45 6.79
C HIS A 163 3.47 -23.12 5.75
N ALA A 164 4.66 -23.70 5.89
CA ALA A 164 5.83 -23.31 5.08
C ALA A 164 5.60 -23.46 3.57
N LYS A 165 4.91 -24.53 3.16
CA LYS A 165 4.62 -24.80 1.74
C LYS A 165 3.65 -23.78 1.16
N GLU A 166 2.55 -23.50 1.84
CA GLU A 166 1.55 -22.56 1.33
C GLU A 166 2.12 -21.13 1.28
N ILE A 167 2.97 -20.77 2.26
CA ILE A 167 3.72 -19.51 2.25
C ILE A 167 4.67 -19.44 1.04
N GLU A 168 5.36 -20.52 0.70
CA GLU A 168 6.27 -20.57 -0.45
C GLU A 168 5.52 -20.44 -1.77
N GLU A 169 4.42 -21.18 -1.94
CA GLU A 169 3.54 -21.11 -3.12
C GLU A 169 2.97 -19.71 -3.32
N TRP A 170 2.45 -19.10 -2.26
CA TRP A 170 1.92 -17.74 -2.29
C TRP A 170 3.00 -16.72 -2.67
N ASN A 171 4.20 -16.81 -2.08
CA ASN A 171 5.31 -15.92 -2.41
C ASN A 171 5.74 -16.06 -3.88
N ALA A 172 5.76 -17.29 -4.40
CA ALA A 172 6.08 -17.54 -5.80
C ALA A 172 5.03 -16.94 -6.75
N GLU A 173 3.74 -17.05 -6.41
CA GLU A 173 2.66 -16.43 -7.18
C GLU A 173 2.76 -14.90 -7.18
N GLN A 174 3.00 -14.29 -6.01
CA GLN A 174 3.19 -12.84 -5.92
C GLN A 174 4.39 -12.34 -6.74
N GLU A 175 5.49 -13.09 -6.77
CA GLU A 175 6.64 -12.73 -7.59
C GLU A 175 6.34 -12.85 -9.09
N ARG A 176 5.59 -13.87 -9.52
CA ARG A 176 5.10 -13.98 -10.90
C ARG A 176 4.24 -12.78 -11.30
N LEU A 177 3.31 -12.37 -10.43
CA LEU A 177 2.47 -11.18 -10.67
C LEU A 177 3.30 -9.90 -10.79
N ARG A 178 4.34 -9.74 -9.95
CA ARG A 178 5.26 -8.58 -10.02
C ARG A 178 6.06 -8.57 -11.31
N GLN A 179 6.57 -9.73 -11.74
CA GLN A 179 7.28 -9.87 -13.02
C GLN A 179 6.38 -9.51 -14.19
N TYR A 180 5.17 -10.07 -14.24
CA TYR A 180 4.17 -9.75 -15.25
C TYR A 180 3.88 -8.24 -15.34
N LYS A 181 3.68 -7.56 -14.19
CA LYS A 181 3.48 -6.11 -14.17
C LYS A 181 4.69 -5.34 -14.72
N ARG A 182 5.92 -5.70 -14.33
CA ARG A 182 7.15 -5.07 -14.86
C ARG A 182 7.28 -5.26 -16.37
N GLU A 183 6.98 -6.44 -16.88
CA GLU A 183 7.03 -6.72 -18.31
C GLU A 183 5.98 -5.90 -19.09
N LYS A 184 4.76 -5.80 -18.55
CA LYS A 184 3.69 -4.98 -19.12
C LYS A 184 4.10 -3.49 -19.18
N GLU A 185 4.61 -2.94 -18.08
CA GLU A 185 5.10 -1.55 -18.03
C GLU A 185 6.24 -1.29 -19.03
N GLN A 186 7.20 -2.23 -19.13
CA GLN A 186 8.29 -2.12 -20.11
C GLN A 186 7.77 -2.16 -21.55
N ARG A 187 6.81 -3.04 -21.85
CA ARG A 187 6.20 -3.12 -23.17
C ARG A 187 5.48 -1.83 -23.53
N GLU A 188 4.66 -1.29 -22.63
CA GLU A 188 3.95 -0.02 -22.84
C GLU A 188 4.93 1.15 -23.04
N LYS A 189 6.07 1.15 -22.32
CA LYS A 189 7.12 2.17 -22.52
C LYS A 189 7.75 2.07 -23.91
N ARG A 190 8.08 0.86 -24.38
CA ARG A 190 8.62 0.64 -25.73
C ARG A 190 7.64 1.08 -26.81
N GLU A 191 6.36 0.72 -26.67
CA GLU A 191 5.32 1.13 -27.63
C GLU A 191 5.13 2.66 -27.68
N LYS A 192 5.25 3.36 -26.54
CA LYS A 192 5.23 4.84 -26.51
C LYS A 192 6.45 5.44 -27.19
N GLU A 193 7.65 4.93 -26.93
CA GLU A 193 8.89 5.39 -27.56
C GLU A 193 8.87 5.18 -29.08
N ASP A 194 8.32 4.07 -29.56
CA ASP A 194 8.22 3.79 -30.99
C ASP A 194 7.23 4.72 -31.70
N LYS A 195 6.05 4.97 -31.09
CA LYS A 195 5.09 5.97 -31.59
C LYS A 195 5.68 7.38 -31.65
N GLU A 196 6.50 7.75 -30.68
CA GLU A 196 7.15 9.07 -30.64
C GLU A 196 8.25 9.20 -31.71
N LYS A 197 9.04 8.15 -31.92
CA LYS A 197 10.02 8.07 -33.02
C LYS A 197 9.34 8.16 -34.39
N GLU A 198 8.19 7.52 -34.55
CA GLU A 198 7.42 7.55 -35.80
C GLU A 198 6.88 8.95 -36.09
N LYS A 199 6.27 9.61 -35.09
CA LYS A 199 5.85 11.02 -35.20
C LYS A 199 7.01 11.95 -35.57
N MET A 200 8.18 11.79 -34.93
CA MET A 200 9.37 12.59 -35.27
C MET A 200 9.85 12.37 -36.71
N LYS A 201 9.73 11.14 -37.24
CA LYS A 201 10.07 10.85 -38.65
C LYS A 201 9.09 11.55 -39.60
N GLU A 202 7.79 11.45 -39.33
CA GLU A 202 6.77 12.12 -40.14
C GLU A 202 6.96 13.66 -40.16
N ASP A 203 7.22 14.27 -39.00
CA ASP A 203 7.42 15.71 -38.88
C ASP A 203 8.67 16.18 -39.62
N LYS A 204 9.76 15.41 -39.55
CA LYS A 204 10.98 15.67 -40.35
C LYS A 204 10.69 15.59 -41.85
N GLU A 205 9.86 14.65 -42.29
CA GLU A 205 9.50 14.51 -43.70
C GLU A 205 8.60 15.67 -44.18
N LYS A 206 7.62 16.08 -43.37
CA LYS A 206 6.77 17.26 -43.61
C LYS A 206 7.61 18.54 -43.71
N MET A 207 8.59 18.74 -42.83
CA MET A 207 9.51 19.88 -42.90
C MET A 207 10.37 19.87 -44.16
N LYS A 208 10.90 18.71 -44.57
CA LYS A 208 11.66 18.58 -45.83
C LYS A 208 10.80 18.93 -47.04
N LYS A 209 9.54 18.48 -47.10
CA LYS A 209 8.58 18.82 -48.18
C LYS A 209 8.26 20.32 -48.21
N LYS A 210 8.04 20.96 -47.06
CA LYS A 210 7.83 22.42 -46.97
C LYS A 210 9.04 23.22 -47.48
N ARG A 211 10.27 22.85 -47.07
CA ARG A 211 11.50 23.52 -47.54
C ARG A 211 11.68 23.42 -49.05
N ARG A 212 11.43 22.25 -49.65
CA ARG A 212 11.52 22.08 -51.12
C ARG A 212 10.55 22.98 -51.87
N LYS A 213 9.32 23.18 -51.36
CA LYS A 213 8.34 24.09 -51.98
C LYS A 213 8.74 25.56 -51.91
N CYS A 214 9.49 25.99 -50.90
CA CYS A 214 9.95 27.39 -50.80
C CYS A 214 11.18 27.70 -51.66
N ILE A 215 11.92 26.68 -52.12
CA ILE A 215 13.11 26.86 -52.98
C ILE A 215 12.71 26.87 -54.47
N LEU A 216 11.53 26.36 -54.81
CA LEU A 216 11.00 26.25 -56.18
C LEU A 216 10.06 27.40 -56.57
N MET A 217 9.81 28.35 -55.66
CA MET A 217 9.12 29.62 -55.92
C MET A 217 10.14 30.75 -55.98
#